data_AF-A0A7S4RER9-F1
#
_entry.id   AF-A0A7S4RER9-F1
#
_cell.length_a   1.000
_cell.length_b   1.000
_cell.length_c   1.000
_cell.angle_alpha   90.00
_cell.angle_beta   90.00
_cell.angle_gamma   90.00
#
_symmetry.space_group_name_H-M   'P 1'
#
loop_
_entity.id
_entity.type
_entity.pdbx_description
1 polymer ?
#
loop_
_entity_poly.entity_id
_entity_poly.type
_entity_poly.pdbx_seq_one_letter_code
_entity_poly.pdbx_strand_id
1 'polypeptide(L)'
;MAASALGERIRELALNLSGEAVQALKSLPLDHAFELLDQVDYKVSGGHIKNPSNYVCATVSRGYVPQAEGGAMTASIARAGAAPGEGPQGQHAIGQPPLPGHPVAGQSSFVMAPRKRGFDSGPPAAFEMDGDYTHFTTRGMDEAADRLGATRGMRRVQEAGLSLSDEAVQALMHLQAEHASELLETVADKHNTLRDPSNYIVATVARGFVPRAGQLALAAANSGAPGGGGPSIRPAHHFVMSSVMSLVPGDLTTVESRVLELNAQDLWNGQAINVETLLALRCIDQDQALQLLLSLEAKGRGKGKQINSPNNYVQAAVVKIKKGLAEQSSAGPASSSSPIVPVPRHMGQEAPAMSKGGWNTTGNQSRQRARSLGLELDETSYSMLARVSLKDANWLLESASYAQQQEDPNDYIQTEARRMMAGEAGPSKRMRWV
;
A
#
# COMPACT_ATOMS: atom_id res chain seq x y z
N MET A 1 -8.35 -44.52 -20.29
CA MET A 1 -8.42 -44.58 -18.80
C MET A 1 -8.21 -43.23 -18.14
N ALA A 2 -7.24 -42.39 -18.54
CA ALA A 2 -7.06 -41.07 -17.93
C ALA A 2 -8.29 -40.14 -18.02
N ALA A 3 -8.98 -40.12 -19.17
CA ALA A 3 -10.17 -39.28 -19.35
C ALA A 3 -11.37 -39.67 -18.46
N SER A 4 -11.51 -40.95 -18.11
CA SER A 4 -12.58 -41.41 -17.22
C SER A 4 -12.30 -41.05 -15.76
N ALA A 5 -11.04 -41.17 -15.33
CA ALA A 5 -10.63 -40.81 -13.96
C ALA A 5 -10.85 -39.30 -13.67
N LEU A 6 -10.53 -38.43 -14.64
CA LEU A 6 -10.76 -36.98 -14.49
C LEU A 6 -12.25 -36.64 -14.38
N GLY A 7 -13.10 -37.30 -15.17
CA GLY A 7 -14.55 -37.09 -15.10
C GLY A 7 -15.18 -37.57 -13.78
N GLU A 8 -14.63 -38.62 -13.19
CA GLU A 8 -15.04 -39.14 -11.88
C GLU A 8 -14.67 -38.17 -10.76
N ARG A 9 -13.43 -37.65 -10.75
CA ARG A 9 -12.97 -36.66 -9.76
C ARG A 9 -13.76 -35.35 -9.80
N ILE A 10 -14.09 -34.84 -11.00
CA ILE A 10 -14.92 -33.63 -11.15
C ILE A 10 -16.32 -33.84 -10.55
N ARG A 11 -16.88 -35.04 -10.74
CA ARG A 11 -18.19 -35.40 -10.19
C ARG A 11 -18.14 -35.56 -8.67
N GLU A 12 -17.08 -36.15 -8.14
CA GLU A 12 -16.83 -36.30 -6.70
C GLU A 12 -16.79 -34.95 -5.98
N LEU A 13 -16.12 -33.96 -6.57
CA LEU A 13 -16.02 -32.60 -6.03
C LEU A 13 -17.25 -31.73 -6.32
N ALA A 14 -18.29 -32.27 -6.97
CA ALA A 14 -19.50 -31.54 -7.37
C ALA A 14 -19.22 -30.23 -8.14
N LEU A 15 -18.12 -30.17 -8.92
CA LEU A 15 -17.74 -28.99 -9.69
C LEU A 15 -18.44 -28.97 -11.05
N ASN A 16 -19.26 -27.94 -11.30
CA ASN A 16 -19.89 -27.71 -12.60
C ASN A 16 -18.90 -27.05 -13.59
N LEU A 17 -18.11 -27.87 -14.28
CA LEU A 17 -17.15 -27.42 -15.29
C LEU A 17 -17.70 -27.53 -16.72
N SER A 18 -17.45 -26.53 -17.55
CA SER A 18 -17.78 -26.54 -18.99
C SER A 18 -16.91 -27.54 -19.75
N GLY A 19 -17.39 -27.99 -20.91
CA GLY A 19 -16.63 -28.91 -21.77
C GLY A 19 -15.24 -28.37 -22.18
N GLU A 20 -15.11 -27.06 -22.36
CA GLU A 20 -13.83 -26.39 -22.64
C GLU A 20 -12.85 -26.49 -21.47
N ALA A 21 -13.31 -26.29 -20.23
CA ALA A 21 -12.48 -26.43 -19.04
C ALA A 21 -11.99 -27.87 -18.86
N VAL A 22 -12.85 -28.85 -19.15
CA VAL A 22 -12.47 -30.27 -19.15
C VAL A 22 -11.42 -30.55 -20.24
N GLN A 23 -11.57 -29.96 -21.42
CA GLN A 23 -10.59 -30.11 -22.50
C GLN A 23 -9.24 -29.46 -22.15
N ALA A 24 -9.25 -28.31 -21.47
CA ALA A 24 -8.05 -27.67 -20.95
C ALA A 24 -7.36 -28.55 -19.90
N LEU A 25 -8.09 -29.16 -18.97
CA LEU A 25 -7.52 -30.07 -17.97
C LEU A 25 -6.86 -31.31 -18.59
N LYS A 26 -7.40 -31.83 -19.70
CA LYS A 26 -6.78 -32.95 -20.43
C LYS A 26 -5.42 -32.60 -21.07
N SER A 27 -5.10 -31.31 -21.22
CA SER A 27 -3.79 -30.89 -21.71
C SER A 27 -2.69 -30.94 -20.64
N LEU A 28 -3.06 -31.08 -19.37
CA LEU A 28 -2.12 -31.21 -18.25
C LEU A 28 -1.86 -32.70 -17.91
N PRO A 29 -0.69 -33.01 -17.29
CA PRO A 29 -0.48 -34.29 -16.63
C PRO A 29 -1.58 -34.57 -15.59
N LEU A 30 -1.97 -35.84 -15.44
CA LEU A 30 -3.13 -36.23 -14.62
C LEU A 30 -2.97 -35.77 -13.15
N ASP A 31 -1.77 -35.90 -12.60
CA ASP A 31 -1.46 -35.50 -11.22
C ASP A 31 -1.65 -33.99 -11.02
N HIS A 32 -1.21 -33.17 -11.99
CA HIS A 32 -1.34 -31.72 -11.94
C HIS A 32 -2.80 -31.27 -12.11
N ALA A 33 -3.57 -32.00 -12.93
CA ALA A 33 -4.98 -31.74 -13.11
C ALA A 33 -5.77 -32.01 -11.81
N PHE A 34 -5.41 -33.03 -11.04
CA PHE A 34 -6.02 -33.31 -9.73
C PHE A 34 -5.66 -32.26 -8.69
N GLU A 35 -4.39 -31.85 -8.59
CA GLU A 35 -3.98 -30.76 -7.70
C GLU A 35 -4.73 -29.46 -8.01
N LEU A 36 -4.86 -29.10 -9.30
CA LEU A 36 -5.61 -27.93 -9.72
C LEU A 36 -7.10 -28.04 -9.37
N LEU A 37 -7.71 -29.22 -9.51
CA LEU A 37 -9.12 -29.43 -9.15
C LEU A 37 -9.35 -29.26 -7.64
N ASP A 38 -8.47 -29.77 -6.79
CA ASP A 38 -8.57 -29.60 -5.33
C ASP A 38 -8.42 -28.11 -4.93
N GLN A 39 -7.53 -27.37 -5.60
CA GLN A 39 -7.39 -25.92 -5.40
C GLN A 39 -8.64 -25.14 -5.83
N VAL A 40 -9.28 -25.55 -6.92
CA VAL A 40 -10.53 -24.94 -7.40
C VAL A 40 -11.66 -25.21 -6.43
N ASP A 41 -11.80 -26.44 -5.95
CA ASP A 41 -12.81 -26.81 -4.96
C ASP A 41 -12.68 -25.98 -3.67
N TYR A 42 -11.48 -25.89 -3.11
CA TYR A 42 -11.22 -25.07 -1.93
C TYR A 42 -11.64 -23.60 -2.14
N LYS A 43 -11.34 -23.02 -3.31
CA LYS A 43 -11.68 -21.63 -3.62
C LYS A 43 -13.16 -21.40 -3.93
N VAL A 44 -13.84 -22.39 -4.51
CA VAL A 44 -15.28 -22.34 -4.77
C VAL A 44 -16.04 -22.46 -3.45
N SER A 45 -15.66 -23.40 -2.59
CA SER A 45 -16.21 -23.60 -1.25
C SER A 45 -15.98 -22.36 -0.36
N GLY A 46 -14.84 -21.68 -0.50
CA GLY A 46 -14.57 -20.40 0.16
C GLY A 46 -15.26 -19.17 -0.45
N GLY A 47 -16.03 -19.32 -1.53
CA GLY A 47 -16.73 -18.21 -2.20
C GLY A 47 -15.80 -17.23 -2.92
N HIS A 48 -14.52 -17.58 -3.12
CA HIS A 48 -13.54 -16.72 -3.80
C HIS A 48 -13.69 -16.73 -5.32
N ILE A 49 -14.29 -17.78 -5.89
CA ILE A 49 -14.50 -17.94 -7.32
C ILE A 49 -15.99 -18.12 -7.62
N LYS A 50 -16.53 -17.27 -8.50
CA LYS A 50 -17.93 -17.34 -8.95
C LYS A 50 -18.13 -18.26 -10.15
N ASN A 51 -17.10 -18.46 -10.98
CA ASN A 51 -17.16 -19.29 -12.18
C ASN A 51 -15.89 -20.17 -12.27
N PRO A 52 -15.97 -21.45 -11.83
CA PRO A 52 -14.82 -22.34 -11.80
C PRO A 52 -14.32 -22.69 -13.20
N SER A 53 -15.21 -22.79 -14.19
CA SER A 53 -14.86 -23.10 -15.58
C SER A 53 -13.89 -22.08 -16.16
N ASN A 54 -14.22 -20.79 -16.02
CA ASN A 54 -13.37 -19.71 -16.53
C ASN A 54 -12.01 -19.65 -15.80
N TYR A 55 -12.02 -19.91 -14.49
CA TYR A 55 -10.78 -19.95 -13.71
C TYR A 55 -9.83 -21.06 -14.16
N VAL A 56 -10.36 -22.27 -14.40
CA VAL A 56 -9.58 -23.41 -14.92
C VAL A 56 -8.98 -23.08 -16.29
N CYS A 57 -9.80 -22.65 -17.25
CA CYS A 57 -9.30 -22.27 -18.59
C CYS A 57 -8.20 -21.21 -18.52
N ALA A 58 -8.41 -20.15 -17.72
CA ALA A 58 -7.43 -19.09 -17.57
C ALA A 58 -6.13 -19.56 -16.89
N THR A 59 -6.22 -20.46 -15.92
CA THR A 59 -5.06 -20.99 -15.18
C THR A 59 -4.22 -21.92 -16.06
N VAL A 60 -4.86 -22.84 -16.78
CA VAL A 60 -4.19 -23.72 -17.76
C VAL A 60 -3.53 -22.89 -18.86
N SER A 61 -4.25 -21.90 -19.42
CA SER A 61 -3.72 -21.04 -20.49
C SER A 61 -2.51 -20.21 -20.08
N ARG A 62 -2.36 -19.92 -18.78
CA ARG A 62 -1.20 -19.20 -18.22
C ARG A 62 0.02 -20.11 -17.98
N GLY A 63 -0.10 -21.41 -18.21
CA GLY A 63 0.92 -22.40 -17.88
C GLY A 63 0.87 -22.71 -16.38
N TYR A 64 -0.07 -23.56 -15.98
CA TYR A 64 -0.14 -24.05 -14.60
C TYR A 64 1.16 -24.78 -14.22
N VAL A 65 1.72 -24.43 -13.05
CA VAL A 65 2.90 -25.08 -12.46
C VAL A 65 2.49 -25.67 -11.11
N PRO A 66 2.66 -26.99 -10.88
CA PRO A 66 2.28 -27.65 -9.63
C PRO A 66 3.11 -27.14 -8.45
N GLN A 67 2.52 -27.12 -7.25
CA GLN A 67 3.23 -26.59 -6.06
C GLN A 67 4.42 -27.44 -5.63
N ALA A 68 4.44 -28.72 -6.00
CA ALA A 68 5.50 -29.66 -5.62
C ALA A 68 6.85 -29.38 -6.32
N GLU A 69 6.85 -28.70 -7.47
CA GLU A 69 8.05 -28.57 -8.33
C GLU A 69 8.72 -27.18 -8.23
N GLY A 70 8.13 -26.22 -7.52
CA GLY A 70 8.71 -24.89 -7.36
C GLY A 70 7.90 -24.05 -6.38
N GLY A 71 8.46 -23.87 -5.18
CA GLY A 71 7.86 -23.09 -4.11
C GLY A 71 7.42 -21.69 -4.53
N ALA A 72 6.26 -21.29 -4.01
CA ALA A 72 5.63 -19.97 -4.06
C ALA A 72 5.14 -19.49 -5.45
N MET A 73 3.82 -19.35 -5.56
CA MET A 73 3.09 -18.79 -6.71
C MET A 73 3.69 -17.47 -7.22
N THR A 74 4.39 -17.52 -8.36
CA THR A 74 4.74 -16.36 -9.19
C THR A 74 4.28 -16.56 -10.63
N ALA A 75 2.98 -16.79 -10.86
CA ALA A 75 2.39 -16.65 -12.18
C ALA A 75 1.75 -15.24 -12.32
N SER A 76 2.57 -14.25 -12.69
CA SER A 76 2.08 -13.01 -13.29
C SER A 76 3.13 -12.43 -14.24
N ILE A 77 2.78 -12.50 -15.53
CA ILE A 77 3.27 -11.64 -16.62
C ILE A 77 4.66 -12.03 -17.17
N ALA A 78 4.66 -12.97 -18.11
CA ALA A 78 5.39 -12.82 -19.36
C ALA A 78 4.75 -13.70 -20.43
N ARG A 79 4.32 -13.10 -21.55
CA ARG A 79 4.68 -13.50 -22.93
C ARG A 79 3.59 -13.07 -23.92
N ALA A 80 3.86 -11.94 -24.59
CA ALA A 80 3.33 -11.63 -25.90
C ALA A 80 4.54 -11.46 -26.84
N GLY A 81 4.56 -12.23 -27.93
CA GLY A 81 5.37 -11.95 -29.13
C GLY A 81 6.76 -12.58 -29.19
N ALA A 82 6.86 -13.79 -29.76
CA ALA A 82 8.03 -14.19 -30.56
C ALA A 82 7.60 -15.30 -31.52
N ALA A 83 7.63 -14.98 -32.81
CA ALA A 83 7.43 -15.89 -33.94
C ALA A 83 8.64 -16.86 -34.11
N PRO A 84 8.50 -17.96 -34.87
CA PRO A 84 9.51 -19.02 -34.92
C PRO A 84 10.60 -18.68 -35.96
N GLY A 85 11.86 -18.69 -35.53
CA GLY A 85 13.02 -18.54 -36.40
C GLY A 85 14.19 -19.36 -35.89
N GLU A 86 14.51 -20.40 -36.66
CA GLU A 86 15.80 -21.05 -36.92
C GLU A 86 16.87 -21.10 -35.80
N GLY A 87 17.24 -22.34 -35.44
CA GLY A 87 18.32 -22.63 -34.50
C GLY A 87 19.72 -22.31 -35.05
N PRO A 88 20.74 -22.43 -34.18
CA PRO A 88 21.79 -23.37 -34.54
C PRO A 88 22.31 -24.22 -33.38
N GLN A 89 22.82 -25.38 -33.79
CA GLN A 89 23.62 -26.34 -33.04
C GLN A 89 24.89 -25.69 -32.47
N GLY A 90 25.31 -26.11 -31.28
CA GLY A 90 26.59 -25.70 -30.70
C GLY A 90 26.84 -26.29 -29.33
N GLN A 91 27.31 -27.53 -29.30
CA GLN A 91 27.89 -28.19 -28.14
C GLN A 91 29.09 -27.39 -27.63
N HIS A 92 29.19 -27.11 -26.33
CA HIS A 92 30.46 -27.10 -25.60
C HIS A 92 30.20 -27.29 -24.10
N ALA A 93 30.53 -28.50 -23.63
CA ALA A 93 30.68 -28.81 -22.22
C ALA A 93 31.96 -28.13 -21.70
N ILE A 94 31.86 -27.33 -20.63
CA ILE A 94 33.01 -26.88 -19.85
C ILE A 94 32.73 -27.23 -18.40
N GLY A 95 33.57 -28.12 -17.87
CA GLY A 95 33.48 -28.67 -16.53
C GLY A 95 33.78 -27.66 -15.43
N GLN A 96 33.07 -27.80 -14.32
CA GLN A 96 33.44 -27.20 -13.05
C GLN A 96 34.49 -28.09 -12.35
N PRO A 97 35.56 -27.51 -11.77
CA PRO A 97 36.46 -28.24 -10.91
C PRO A 97 35.90 -28.37 -9.47
N PRO A 98 36.21 -29.45 -8.74
CA PRO A 98 35.76 -29.65 -7.37
C PRO A 98 36.58 -28.81 -6.38
N LEU A 99 35.89 -28.19 -5.41
CA LEU A 99 36.51 -27.49 -4.29
C LEU A 99 37.03 -28.48 -3.22
N PRO A 100 38.20 -28.23 -2.60
CA PRO A 100 38.78 -29.09 -1.57
C PRO A 100 38.18 -28.84 -0.17
N GLY A 101 38.10 -29.93 0.60
CA GLY A 101 37.35 -30.02 1.85
C GLY A 101 37.87 -29.19 3.03
N HIS A 102 36.92 -28.85 3.91
CA HIS A 102 37.18 -28.33 5.25
C HIS A 102 37.05 -29.46 6.30
N PRO A 103 37.94 -29.50 7.30
CA PRO A 103 37.92 -30.52 8.35
C PRO A 103 36.80 -30.29 9.37
N VAL A 104 36.16 -31.40 9.73
CA VAL A 104 35.23 -31.54 10.85
C VAL A 104 36.02 -31.50 12.17
N ALA A 105 35.85 -30.42 12.93
CA ALA A 105 36.06 -30.34 14.37
C ALA A 105 34.71 -29.92 14.98
N GLY A 106 34.21 -30.42 16.09
CA GLY A 106 34.71 -31.29 17.14
C GLY A 106 33.54 -31.37 18.13
N GLN A 107 33.17 -32.59 18.50
CA GLN A 107 32.09 -32.84 19.46
C GLN A 107 32.50 -32.27 20.82
N SER A 108 31.70 -31.36 21.37
CA SER A 108 31.79 -30.98 22.79
C SER A 108 30.50 -31.39 23.48
N SER A 109 30.56 -32.57 24.09
CA SER A 109 29.56 -33.15 24.97
C SER A 109 29.53 -32.38 26.30
N PHE A 110 28.52 -31.55 26.51
CA PHE A 110 28.21 -31.00 27.83
C PHE A 110 27.26 -31.96 28.57
N VAL A 111 27.83 -32.77 29.46
CA VAL A 111 27.09 -33.60 30.42
C VAL A 111 26.61 -32.69 31.55
N MET A 112 25.32 -32.43 31.61
CA MET A 112 24.70 -31.64 32.68
C MET A 112 24.18 -32.58 33.79
N ALA A 113 24.79 -32.48 34.97
CA ALA A 113 24.45 -33.27 36.15
C ALA A 113 23.08 -32.90 36.74
N PRO A 114 22.30 -33.87 37.27
CA PRO A 114 21.01 -33.60 37.87
C PRO A 114 21.17 -33.05 39.31
N ARG A 115 20.85 -31.77 39.51
CA ARG A 115 20.71 -31.18 40.85
C ARG A 115 19.37 -31.63 41.46
N LYS A 116 19.44 -32.63 42.34
CA LYS A 116 18.40 -32.92 43.35
C LYS A 116 18.18 -31.68 44.23
N ARG A 117 17.06 -30.99 44.06
CA ARG A 117 16.50 -30.10 45.08
C ARG A 117 15.32 -30.83 45.72
N GLY A 118 15.45 -31.15 47.00
CA GLY A 118 14.39 -31.70 47.82
C GLY A 118 13.23 -30.71 47.87
N PHE A 119 12.07 -31.18 47.43
CA PHE A 119 10.81 -30.46 47.54
C PHE A 119 10.15 -30.96 48.83
N ASP A 120 10.27 -30.15 49.88
CA ASP A 120 9.67 -30.40 51.18
C ASP A 120 8.17 -30.05 51.08
N SER A 121 7.32 -31.07 51.09
CA SER A 121 5.87 -30.96 50.97
C SER A 121 5.24 -30.71 52.34
N GLY A 122 5.25 -29.45 52.79
CA GLY A 122 4.40 -28.96 53.86
C GLY A 122 3.06 -28.45 53.30
N PRO A 123 1.90 -28.80 53.88
CA PRO A 123 0.62 -28.27 53.45
C PRO A 123 0.58 -26.75 53.71
N PRO A 124 0.25 -25.91 52.71
CA PRO A 124 0.09 -24.48 52.96
C PRO A 124 -1.14 -24.29 53.84
N ALA A 125 -0.93 -23.62 54.97
CA ALA A 125 -2.01 -23.12 55.81
C ALA A 125 -2.97 -22.29 54.95
N ALA A 126 -4.27 -22.55 55.10
CA ALA A 126 -5.35 -21.83 54.46
C ALA A 126 -5.21 -20.34 54.80
N PHE A 127 -4.68 -19.57 53.85
CA PHE A 127 -4.72 -18.12 53.88
C PHE A 127 -6.12 -17.74 53.43
N GLU A 128 -6.99 -17.41 54.40
CA GLU A 128 -8.26 -16.75 54.16
C GLU A 128 -7.96 -15.42 53.45
N MET A 129 -8.15 -15.44 52.12
CA MET A 129 -7.95 -14.31 51.25
C MET A 129 -9.28 -13.55 51.18
N ASP A 130 -9.50 -12.69 52.16
CA ASP A 130 -10.63 -11.76 52.20
C ASP A 130 -10.56 -10.80 50.99
N GLY A 131 -11.23 -11.20 49.91
CA GLY A 131 -12.39 -10.47 49.40
C GLY A 131 -12.27 -9.02 48.92
N ASP A 132 -11.10 -8.47 48.60
CA ASP A 132 -11.00 -7.07 48.12
C ASP A 132 -10.16 -6.86 46.84
N TYR A 133 -10.36 -7.72 45.84
CA TYR A 133 -9.63 -7.69 44.56
C TYR A 133 -10.22 -6.76 43.47
N THR A 134 -11.33 -6.08 43.75
CA THR A 134 -12.01 -5.20 42.76
C THR A 134 -11.63 -3.73 42.86
N HIS A 135 -10.83 -3.32 43.86
CA HIS A 135 -10.57 -1.89 44.11
C HIS A 135 -9.33 -1.31 43.41
N PHE A 136 -8.49 -2.12 42.75
CA PHE A 136 -7.22 -1.63 42.20
C PHE A 136 -7.30 -0.98 40.81
N THR A 137 -8.35 -1.22 40.02
CA THR A 137 -8.45 -0.66 38.66
C THR A 137 -9.19 0.68 38.59
N THR A 138 -10.15 0.93 39.48
CA THR A 138 -11.02 2.11 39.38
C THR A 138 -10.31 3.39 39.79
N ARG A 139 -9.49 3.34 40.85
CA ARG A 139 -8.84 4.55 41.40
C ARG A 139 -7.81 5.16 40.45
N GLY A 140 -7.17 4.36 39.61
CA GLY A 140 -6.21 4.86 38.61
C GLY A 140 -6.89 5.55 37.42
N MET A 141 -8.12 5.15 37.09
CA MET A 141 -8.87 5.75 35.98
C MET A 141 -9.34 7.15 36.32
N ASP A 142 -9.84 7.38 37.54
CA ASP A 142 -10.31 8.70 37.97
C ASP A 142 -9.17 9.74 37.94
N GLU A 143 -7.98 9.39 38.43
CA GLU A 143 -6.83 10.31 38.43
C GLU A 143 -6.30 10.61 37.01
N ALA A 144 -6.41 9.66 36.08
CA ALA A 144 -6.05 9.88 34.69
C ALA A 144 -7.08 10.77 33.98
N ALA A 145 -8.37 10.60 34.29
CA ALA A 145 -9.44 11.45 33.79
C ALA A 145 -9.29 12.90 34.28
N ASP A 146 -8.97 13.10 35.56
CA ASP A 146 -8.69 14.43 36.13
C ASP A 146 -7.51 15.12 35.45
N ARG A 147 -6.41 14.37 35.22
CA ARG A 147 -5.24 14.87 34.50
C ARG A 147 -5.58 15.28 33.07
N LEU A 148 -6.39 14.48 32.36
CA LEU A 148 -6.83 14.79 31.01
C LEU A 148 -7.76 16.03 31.00
N GLY A 149 -8.66 16.13 31.97
CA GLY A 149 -9.55 17.28 32.18
C GLY A 149 -8.80 18.59 32.40
N ALA A 150 -7.65 18.54 33.07
CA ALA A 150 -6.81 19.71 33.32
C ALA A 150 -6.04 20.21 32.08
N THR A 151 -5.90 19.39 31.03
CA THR A 151 -5.11 19.73 29.84
C THR A 151 -5.70 20.89 29.03
N ARG A 152 -4.82 21.59 28.31
CA ARG A 152 -5.22 22.69 27.41
C ARG A 152 -6.12 22.21 26.27
N GLY A 153 -5.81 21.04 25.69
CA GLY A 153 -6.58 20.46 24.60
C GLY A 153 -8.01 20.15 25.00
N MET A 154 -8.24 19.64 26.21
CA MET A 154 -9.59 19.36 26.69
C MET A 154 -10.44 20.64 26.85
N ARG A 155 -9.86 21.72 27.39
CA ARG A 155 -10.55 23.02 27.47
C ARG A 155 -10.91 23.54 26.09
N ARG A 156 -10.01 23.43 25.11
CA ARG A 156 -10.26 23.89 23.75
C ARG A 156 -11.38 23.11 23.04
N VAL A 157 -11.51 21.81 23.34
CA VAL A 157 -12.62 20.97 22.84
C VAL A 157 -13.95 21.38 23.49
N GLN A 158 -13.95 21.70 24.79
CA GLN A 158 -15.13 22.23 25.48
C GLN A 158 -15.53 23.63 24.96
N GLU A 159 -14.56 24.51 24.74
CA GLU A 159 -14.77 25.85 24.15
C GLU A 159 -15.34 25.75 22.72
N ALA A 160 -14.94 24.73 21.97
CA ALA A 160 -15.49 24.43 20.65
C ALA A 160 -16.89 23.77 20.70
N GLY A 161 -17.44 23.49 21.89
CA GLY A 161 -18.75 22.86 22.05
C GLY A 161 -18.80 21.40 21.59
N LEU A 162 -17.67 20.70 21.59
CA LEU A 162 -17.57 19.31 21.13
C LEU A 162 -17.83 18.34 22.28
N SER A 163 -18.85 17.50 22.13
CA SER A 163 -19.10 16.37 23.03
C SER A 163 -18.33 15.13 22.58
N LEU A 164 -17.43 14.64 23.43
CA LEU A 164 -16.67 13.40 23.19
C LEU A 164 -17.43 12.19 23.75
N SER A 165 -17.43 11.08 23.02
CA SER A 165 -17.95 9.80 23.52
C SER A 165 -17.02 9.15 24.55
N ASP A 166 -17.55 8.34 25.46
CA ASP A 166 -16.79 7.63 26.49
C ASP A 166 -15.63 6.80 25.91
N GLU A 167 -15.82 6.15 24.75
CA GLU A 167 -14.77 5.38 24.07
C GLU A 167 -13.59 6.25 23.62
N ALA A 168 -13.86 7.49 23.20
CA ALA A 168 -12.82 8.45 22.81
C ALA A 168 -12.05 8.95 24.05
N VAL A 169 -12.76 9.19 25.16
CA VAL A 169 -12.12 9.55 26.45
C VAL A 169 -11.23 8.39 26.92
N GLN A 170 -11.74 7.16 26.88
CA GLN A 170 -10.97 5.96 27.24
C GLN A 170 -9.74 5.79 26.34
N ALA A 171 -9.85 6.02 25.03
CA ALA A 171 -8.69 5.99 24.13
C ALA A 171 -7.65 7.06 24.49
N LEU A 172 -8.08 8.27 24.85
CA LEU A 172 -7.18 9.35 25.27
C LEU A 172 -6.44 9.05 26.58
N MET A 173 -7.05 8.30 27.49
CA MET A 173 -6.40 7.88 28.75
C MET A 173 -5.20 6.94 28.54
N HIS A 174 -5.11 6.27 27.38
CA HIS A 174 -3.96 5.44 27.02
C HIS A 174 -2.79 6.26 26.44
N LEU A 175 -3.00 7.55 26.14
CA LEU A 175 -1.96 8.46 25.68
C LEU A 175 -1.40 9.27 26.85
N GLN A 176 -0.15 9.72 26.71
CA GLN A 176 0.41 10.74 27.60
C GLN A 176 -0.42 12.04 27.48
N ALA A 177 -0.62 12.73 28.60
CA ALA A 177 -1.48 13.92 28.67
C ALA A 177 -1.07 15.02 27.67
N GLU A 178 0.22 15.17 27.40
CA GLU A 178 0.76 16.11 26.42
C GLU A 178 0.35 15.75 24.99
N HIS A 179 0.44 14.47 24.62
CA HIS A 179 0.06 13.97 23.30
C HIS A 179 -1.45 14.02 23.10
N ALA A 180 -2.22 13.67 24.14
CA ALA A 180 -3.67 13.79 24.12
C ALA A 180 -4.10 15.26 23.94
N SER A 181 -3.43 16.20 24.61
CA SER A 181 -3.70 17.63 24.45
C SER A 181 -3.45 18.10 23.02
N GLU A 182 -2.35 17.69 22.39
CA GLU A 182 -2.03 18.06 21.01
C GLU A 182 -3.07 17.50 20.01
N LEU A 183 -3.44 16.22 20.17
CA LEU A 183 -4.47 15.60 19.36
C LEU A 183 -5.81 16.36 19.49
N LEU A 184 -6.22 16.69 20.71
CA LEU A 184 -7.46 17.43 20.98
C LEU A 184 -7.45 18.83 20.38
N GLU A 185 -6.31 19.55 20.39
CA GLU A 185 -6.18 20.84 19.71
C GLU A 185 -6.41 20.69 18.19
N THR A 186 -5.83 19.65 17.56
CA THR A 186 -6.04 19.42 16.11
C THR A 186 -7.48 19.05 15.76
N VAL A 187 -8.18 18.34 16.66
CA VAL A 187 -9.60 18.00 16.50
C VAL A 187 -10.45 19.25 16.67
N ALA A 188 -10.17 20.08 17.67
CA ALA A 188 -10.85 21.35 17.88
C ALA A 188 -10.68 22.31 16.68
N ASP A 189 -9.52 22.33 16.02
CA ASP A 189 -9.33 23.17 14.83
C ASP A 189 -10.06 22.60 13.59
N LYS A 190 -10.20 21.28 13.50
CA LYS A 190 -10.77 20.58 12.31
C LYS A 190 -12.22 20.15 12.46
N HIS A 191 -12.86 20.34 13.62
CA HIS A 191 -14.17 19.75 13.91
C HIS A 191 -15.26 20.09 12.90
N ASN A 192 -15.24 21.29 12.31
CA ASN A 192 -16.19 21.69 11.25
C ASN A 192 -16.07 20.86 9.96
N THR A 193 -14.92 20.21 9.74
CA THR A 193 -14.67 19.36 8.57
C THR A 193 -14.83 17.87 8.88
N LEU A 194 -14.73 17.51 10.16
CA LEU A 194 -14.83 16.13 10.62
C LEU A 194 -16.31 15.75 10.76
N ARG A 195 -16.68 14.63 10.17
CA ARG A 195 -18.04 14.10 10.28
C ARG A 195 -18.37 13.59 11.69
N ASP A 196 -17.36 13.03 12.35
CA ASP A 196 -17.45 12.50 13.72
C ASP A 196 -16.08 12.68 14.41
N PRO A 197 -15.95 13.65 15.33
CA PRO A 197 -14.69 13.93 16.02
C PRO A 197 -14.29 12.79 16.98
N SER A 198 -15.26 12.12 17.60
CA SER A 198 -15.02 11.05 18.57
C SER A 198 -14.41 9.81 17.89
N ASN A 199 -15.02 9.37 16.78
CA ASN A 199 -14.50 8.25 15.99
C ASN A 199 -13.14 8.58 15.37
N TYR A 200 -12.90 9.85 14.99
CA TYR A 200 -11.58 10.28 14.51
C TYR A 200 -10.50 10.12 15.58
N ILE A 201 -10.79 10.47 16.85
CA ILE A 201 -9.86 10.30 17.97
C ILE A 201 -9.54 8.82 18.16
N VAL A 202 -10.55 7.96 18.32
CA VAL A 202 -10.36 6.51 18.53
C VAL A 202 -9.51 5.90 17.40
N ALA A 203 -9.84 6.20 16.14
CA ALA A 203 -9.09 5.72 14.99
C ALA A 203 -7.65 6.25 14.93
N THR A 204 -7.41 7.46 15.42
CA THR A 204 -6.06 8.07 15.44
C THR A 204 -5.20 7.48 16.55
N VAL A 205 -5.74 7.28 17.75
CA VAL A 205 -5.05 6.60 18.85
C VAL A 205 -4.71 5.17 18.46
N ALA A 206 -5.67 4.42 17.89
CA ALA A 206 -5.47 3.04 17.46
C ALA A 206 -4.40 2.89 16.37
N ARG A 207 -4.14 3.94 15.57
CA ARG A 207 -3.07 3.95 14.55
C ARG A 207 -1.68 4.27 15.10
N GLY A 208 -1.59 4.62 16.39
CA GLY A 208 -0.38 5.11 17.04
C GLY A 208 -0.15 6.58 16.74
N PHE A 209 -0.80 7.46 17.50
CA PHE A 209 -0.63 8.91 17.35
C PHE A 209 0.85 9.32 17.51
N VAL A 210 1.36 10.08 16.53
CA VAL A 210 2.73 10.63 16.55
C VAL A 210 2.65 12.15 16.76
N PRO A 211 3.18 12.68 17.88
CA PRO A 211 3.17 14.11 18.18
C PRO A 211 3.93 14.92 17.11
N ARG A 212 3.40 16.08 16.72
CA ARG A 212 4.05 16.97 15.75
C ARG A 212 5.36 17.52 16.28
N ALA A 213 5.48 17.70 17.60
CA ALA A 213 6.75 18.08 18.24
C ALA A 213 7.87 17.07 17.95
N GLY A 214 7.56 15.78 17.94
CA GLY A 214 8.51 14.72 17.57
C GLY A 214 8.84 14.72 16.07
N GLN A 215 7.84 15.02 15.23
CA GLN A 215 8.03 15.05 13.78
C GLN A 215 8.90 16.23 13.32
N LEU A 216 8.81 17.38 13.99
CA LEU A 216 9.70 18.53 13.74
C LEU A 216 11.11 18.33 14.30
N ALA A 217 11.27 17.61 15.42
CA ALA A 217 12.58 17.26 15.95
C ALA A 217 13.36 16.31 15.00
N LEU A 218 12.68 15.36 14.35
CA LEU A 218 13.31 14.53 13.31
C LEU A 218 13.65 15.32 12.04
N ALA A 219 12.83 16.31 11.66
CA ALA A 219 13.11 17.17 10.50
C ALA A 219 14.31 18.11 10.74
N ALA A 220 14.46 18.60 11.98
CA ALA A 220 15.60 19.44 12.37
C ALA A 220 16.91 18.66 12.51
N ALA A 221 16.86 17.37 12.90
CA ALA A 221 18.05 16.52 12.97
C ALA A 221 18.65 16.20 11.57
N ASN A 222 17.84 16.25 10.50
CA ASN A 222 18.29 16.00 9.13
C ASN A 222 18.71 17.26 8.35
N SER A 223 18.54 18.45 8.92
CA SER A 223 19.05 19.69 8.33
C SER A 223 20.39 20.01 8.97
N GLY A 224 21.46 19.42 8.42
CA GLY A 224 22.83 19.64 8.85
C GLY A 224 23.23 21.12 8.82
N ALA A 225 23.20 21.75 9.99
CA ALA A 225 23.83 23.04 10.25
C ALA A 225 25.16 22.78 11.00
N PRO A 226 26.30 23.28 10.50
CA PRO A 226 27.58 23.09 11.17
C PRO A 226 27.78 24.17 12.25
N GLY A 227 28.13 23.73 13.46
CA GLY A 227 28.95 24.49 14.39
C GLY A 227 28.23 25.36 15.42
N GLY A 228 28.46 25.05 16.70
CA GLY A 228 28.11 25.95 17.81
C GLY A 228 28.08 25.21 19.15
N GLY A 229 29.25 24.99 19.74
CA GLY A 229 29.37 24.36 21.06
C GLY A 229 28.79 25.23 22.18
N GLY A 230 28.04 24.58 23.08
CA GLY A 230 27.61 25.15 24.36
C GLY A 230 27.17 24.03 25.31
N PRO A 231 27.63 24.01 26.57
CA PRO A 231 27.31 22.93 27.50
C PRO A 231 25.93 23.19 28.11
N SER A 232 24.94 22.38 27.73
CA SER A 232 23.61 22.43 28.33
C SER A 232 23.33 21.14 29.12
N ILE A 233 23.34 21.33 30.44
CA ILE A 233 23.00 20.36 31.47
C ILE A 233 21.53 19.95 31.27
N ARG A 234 21.26 18.64 31.14
CA ARG A 234 19.91 18.08 31.30
C ARG A 234 19.91 16.88 32.25
N PRO A 235 18.87 16.76 33.09
CA PRO A 235 18.81 15.77 34.15
C PRO A 235 18.33 14.42 33.62
N ALA A 236 18.86 13.37 34.25
CA ALA A 236 18.52 11.99 33.99
C ALA A 236 17.12 11.65 34.50
N HIS A 237 16.25 11.12 33.63
CA HIS A 237 15.29 10.06 33.95
C HIS A 237 14.81 9.46 32.62
N HIS A 238 15.49 8.41 32.17
CA HIS A 238 15.21 7.70 30.91
C HIS A 238 14.27 6.52 31.19
N PHE A 239 13.09 6.56 30.59
CA PHE A 239 12.11 5.47 30.55
C PHE A 239 12.53 4.43 29.50
N VAL A 240 12.33 3.16 29.84
CA VAL A 240 13.02 2.00 29.25
C VAL A 240 12.20 1.40 28.10
N MET A 241 12.38 1.90 26.88
CA MET A 241 12.21 1.11 25.64
C MET A 241 13.28 1.40 24.56
N SER A 242 14.31 2.18 24.91
CA SER A 242 15.35 2.65 23.98
C SER A 242 16.50 1.67 23.73
N SER A 243 16.48 0.46 24.29
CA SER A 243 17.72 -0.34 24.42
C SER A 243 18.11 -1.17 23.19
N VAL A 244 17.23 -1.36 22.20
CA VAL A 244 17.54 -2.14 20.99
C VAL A 244 18.03 -1.30 19.79
N MET A 245 17.92 0.03 19.87
CA MET A 245 18.43 0.93 18.82
C MET A 245 19.93 1.22 18.94
N SER A 246 20.60 0.76 20.00
CA SER A 246 22.05 0.98 20.24
C SER A 246 22.96 0.23 19.25
N LEU A 247 22.44 -0.77 18.55
CA LEU A 247 23.19 -1.53 17.53
C LEU A 247 23.01 -0.97 16.11
N VAL A 248 22.26 0.12 15.93
CA VAL A 248 22.03 0.71 14.61
C VAL A 248 23.20 1.64 14.28
N PRO A 249 23.94 1.39 13.19
CA PRO A 249 25.00 2.28 12.74
C PRO A 249 24.47 3.70 12.48
N GLY A 250 25.20 4.72 12.93
CA GLY A 250 24.80 6.13 12.81
C GLY A 250 24.88 6.69 11.38
N ASP A 251 25.45 5.93 10.44
CA ASP A 251 25.60 6.24 9.02
C ASP A 251 24.47 5.66 8.15
N LEU A 252 23.39 5.19 8.78
CA LEU A 252 22.26 4.65 8.05
C LEU A 252 21.61 5.70 7.14
N THR A 253 21.42 5.35 5.87
CA THR A 253 20.68 6.21 4.95
C THR A 253 19.20 6.30 5.36
N THR A 254 18.51 7.36 4.94
CA THR A 254 17.07 7.55 5.22
C THR A 254 16.21 6.38 4.73
N VAL A 255 16.58 5.78 3.59
CA VAL A 255 15.90 4.59 3.02
C VAL A 255 16.13 3.38 3.90
N GLU A 256 17.36 3.13 4.36
CA GLU A 256 17.68 2.03 5.26
C GLU A 256 16.97 2.17 6.60
N SER A 257 16.91 3.38 7.14
CA SER A 257 16.23 3.65 8.41
C SER A 257 14.75 3.34 8.28
N ARG A 258 14.14 3.69 7.14
CA ARG A 258 12.74 3.41 6.87
C ARG A 258 12.47 1.91 6.69
N VAL A 259 13.37 1.19 6.02
CA VAL A 259 13.25 -0.27 5.87
C VAL A 259 13.33 -0.99 7.21
N LEU A 260 14.26 -0.60 8.10
CA LEU A 260 14.34 -1.15 9.45
C LEU A 260 13.06 -0.89 10.26
N GLU A 261 12.52 0.33 10.19
CA GLU A 261 11.27 0.68 10.86
C GLU A 261 10.09 -0.18 10.36
N LEU A 262 9.97 -0.38 9.05
CA LEU A 262 8.91 -1.23 8.48
C LEU A 262 9.07 -2.70 8.86
N ASN A 263 10.30 -3.21 8.90
CA ASN A 263 10.59 -4.58 9.34
C ASN A 263 10.25 -4.78 10.83
N ALA A 264 10.40 -3.74 11.66
CA ALA A 264 10.04 -3.79 13.08
C ALA A 264 8.51 -3.80 13.33
N GLN A 265 7.71 -3.32 12.36
CA GLN A 265 6.25 -3.25 12.48
C GLN A 265 5.53 -4.57 12.14
N ASP A 266 6.24 -5.56 11.60
CA ASP A 266 5.70 -6.87 11.21
C ASP A 266 4.40 -6.83 10.38
N LEU A 267 4.33 -5.91 9.41
CA LEU A 267 3.11 -5.65 8.62
C LEU A 267 2.74 -6.79 7.66
N TRP A 268 3.64 -7.76 7.43
CA TRP A 268 3.49 -8.79 6.40
C TRP A 268 3.64 -10.22 6.96
N ASN A 269 3.08 -10.48 8.14
CA ASN A 269 3.01 -11.81 8.76
C ASN A 269 4.39 -12.49 8.90
N GLY A 270 5.37 -11.80 9.45
CA GLY A 270 6.74 -12.28 9.63
C GLY A 270 7.65 -12.08 8.42
N GLN A 271 7.14 -11.56 7.29
CA GLN A 271 7.98 -11.23 6.15
C GLN A 271 8.67 -9.88 6.33
N ALA A 272 9.99 -9.89 6.32
CA ALA A 272 10.82 -8.70 6.28
C ALA A 272 11.28 -8.37 4.85
N ILE A 273 11.55 -7.09 4.62
CA ILE A 273 12.28 -6.61 3.44
C ILE A 273 13.72 -7.10 3.56
N ASN A 274 14.16 -7.90 2.59
CA ASN A 274 15.49 -8.51 2.57
C ASN A 274 16.57 -7.55 2.02
N VAL A 275 17.83 -7.96 2.19
CA VAL A 275 19.00 -7.15 1.76
C VAL A 275 18.99 -6.94 0.23
N GLU A 276 18.57 -7.93 -0.55
CA GLU A 276 18.50 -7.80 -2.02
C GLU A 276 17.52 -6.71 -2.45
N THR A 277 16.34 -6.64 -1.81
CA THR A 277 15.34 -5.60 -2.06
C THR A 277 15.83 -4.23 -1.62
N LEU A 278 16.59 -4.16 -0.52
CA LEU A 278 17.24 -2.92 -0.09
C LEU A 278 18.28 -2.43 -1.11
N LEU A 279 19.09 -3.34 -1.68
CA LEU A 279 20.03 -3.00 -2.75
C LEU A 279 19.31 -2.55 -4.03
N ALA A 280 18.15 -3.14 -4.35
CA ALA A 280 17.32 -2.70 -5.46
C ALA A 280 16.75 -1.28 -5.23
N LEU A 281 16.36 -0.94 -4.00
CA LEU A 281 15.91 0.41 -3.64
C LEU A 281 17.02 1.47 -3.80
N ARG A 282 18.29 1.10 -3.63
CA ARG A 282 19.44 1.99 -3.89
C ARG A 282 19.66 2.28 -5.38
N CYS A 283 19.02 1.54 -6.28
CA CYS A 283 19.14 1.74 -7.73
C CYS A 283 18.15 2.76 -8.30
N ILE A 284 17.39 3.46 -7.46
CA ILE A 284 16.44 4.53 -7.82
C ILE A 284 16.70 5.75 -6.94
N ASP A 285 16.12 6.90 -7.31
CA ASP A 285 16.24 8.13 -6.52
C ASP A 285 15.68 7.94 -5.11
N GLN A 286 16.35 8.55 -4.13
CA GLN A 286 15.99 8.44 -2.71
C GLN A 286 14.52 8.81 -2.45
N ASP A 287 14.02 9.88 -3.06
CA ASP A 287 12.63 10.32 -2.91
C ASP A 287 11.63 9.30 -3.49
N GLN A 288 11.97 8.66 -4.61
CA GLN A 288 11.15 7.61 -5.21
C GLN A 288 11.13 6.35 -4.35
N ALA A 289 12.27 5.98 -3.77
CA ALA A 289 12.37 4.87 -2.82
C ALA A 289 11.50 5.11 -1.59
N LEU A 290 11.58 6.31 -0.99
CA LEU A 290 10.76 6.68 0.17
C LEU A 290 9.25 6.70 -0.17
N GLN A 291 8.85 7.24 -1.32
CA GLN A 291 7.46 7.19 -1.77
C GLN A 291 6.97 5.75 -1.98
N LEU A 292 7.82 4.89 -2.55
CA LEU A 292 7.49 3.48 -2.74
C LEU A 292 7.29 2.78 -1.40
N LEU A 293 8.17 3.01 -0.42
CA LEU A 293 8.06 2.46 0.94
C LEU A 293 6.81 2.98 1.68
N LEU A 294 6.46 4.27 1.55
CA LEU A 294 5.21 4.82 2.11
C LEU A 294 3.98 4.16 1.48
N SER A 295 4.00 3.93 0.16
CA SER A 295 2.92 3.22 -0.53
C SER A 295 2.80 1.76 -0.10
N LEU A 296 3.94 1.12 0.18
CA LEU A 296 4.02 -0.26 0.66
C LEU A 296 3.43 -0.38 2.07
N GLU A 297 3.78 0.54 2.97
CA GLU A 297 3.23 0.62 4.32
C GLU A 297 1.72 0.86 4.32
N ALA A 298 1.25 1.83 3.52
CA ALA A 298 -0.18 2.12 3.40
C ALA A 298 -0.97 0.88 2.95
N LYS A 299 -0.37 0.05 2.09
CA LYS A 299 -0.95 -1.22 1.65
C LYS A 299 -0.82 -2.34 2.68
N GLY A 300 0.22 -2.35 3.50
CA GLY A 300 0.38 -3.28 4.62
C GLY A 300 -0.64 -3.03 5.72
N ARG A 301 -0.94 -1.76 6.03
CA ARG A 301 -1.91 -1.38 7.08
C ARG A 301 -3.37 -1.35 6.62
N GLY A 302 -3.61 -1.17 5.32
CA GLY A 302 -4.95 -0.96 4.78
C GLY A 302 -5.80 -2.23 4.71
N LYS A 303 -7.13 -2.09 4.82
CA LYS A 303 -8.13 -3.16 4.54
C LYS A 303 -8.22 -3.56 3.05
N GLY A 304 -7.22 -3.17 2.25
CA GLY A 304 -7.16 -3.43 0.81
C GLY A 304 -6.61 -4.81 0.51
N LYS A 305 -6.35 -5.06 -0.79
CA LYS A 305 -5.66 -6.27 -1.22
C LYS A 305 -4.28 -6.34 -0.58
N GLN A 306 -4.12 -7.26 0.38
CA GLN A 306 -2.87 -7.46 1.12
C GLN A 306 -1.75 -7.84 0.15
N ILE A 307 -0.55 -7.33 0.42
CA ILE A 307 0.64 -7.67 -0.35
C ILE A 307 1.19 -8.98 0.20
N ASN A 308 1.18 -10.03 -0.62
CA ASN A 308 1.64 -11.38 -0.21
C ASN A 308 3.16 -11.51 -0.08
N SER A 309 3.92 -10.61 -0.71
CA SER A 309 5.39 -10.57 -0.64
C SER A 309 5.86 -9.13 -0.83
N PRO A 310 6.36 -8.44 0.22
CA PRO A 310 6.84 -7.07 0.11
C PRO A 310 8.05 -6.99 -0.83
N ASN A 311 8.94 -8.00 -0.80
CA ASN A 311 10.14 -8.07 -1.64
C ASN A 311 9.78 -8.07 -3.14
N ASN A 312 8.88 -8.96 -3.58
CA ASN A 312 8.47 -9.05 -4.98
C ASN A 312 7.76 -7.76 -5.44
N TYR A 313 6.95 -7.15 -4.57
CA TYR A 313 6.27 -5.90 -4.88
C TYR A 313 7.25 -4.75 -5.11
N VAL A 314 8.22 -4.58 -4.19
CA VAL A 314 9.21 -3.51 -4.28
C VAL A 314 10.11 -3.72 -5.50
N GLN A 315 10.61 -4.94 -5.72
CA GLN A 315 11.44 -5.26 -6.88
C GLN A 315 10.71 -4.97 -8.21
N ALA A 316 9.45 -5.39 -8.34
CA ALA A 316 8.64 -5.10 -9.52
C ALA A 316 8.42 -3.59 -9.73
N ALA A 317 8.20 -2.85 -8.65
CA ALA A 317 8.04 -1.40 -8.70
C ALA A 317 9.33 -0.68 -9.11
N VAL A 318 10.49 -1.10 -8.59
CA VAL A 318 11.81 -0.59 -8.98
C VAL A 318 12.06 -0.80 -10.48
N VAL A 319 11.79 -2.01 -10.99
CA VAL A 319 11.91 -2.31 -12.44
C VAL A 319 11.01 -1.38 -13.26
N LYS A 320 9.77 -1.16 -12.81
CA LYS A 320 8.82 -0.27 -13.50
C LYS A 320 9.28 1.19 -13.50
N ILE A 321 9.81 1.69 -12.38
CA ILE A 321 10.35 3.05 -12.28
C ILE A 321 11.53 3.23 -13.23
N LYS A 322 12.50 2.31 -13.20
CA LYS A 322 13.66 2.34 -14.09
C LYS A 322 13.27 2.30 -15.57
N LYS A 323 12.26 1.50 -15.91
CA LYS A 323 11.72 1.45 -17.27
C LYS A 323 11.04 2.76 -17.68
N GLY A 324 10.22 3.35 -16.80
CA GLY A 324 9.54 4.62 -17.06
C GLY A 324 10.50 5.80 -17.26
N LEU A 325 11.61 5.82 -16.51
CA LEU A 325 12.70 6.79 -16.68
C LEU A 325 13.39 6.64 -18.04
N ALA A 326 13.62 5.41 -18.51
CA ALA A 326 14.21 5.17 -19.82
C ALA A 326 13.28 5.61 -20.96
N GLU A 327 11.98 5.35 -20.86
CA GLU A 327 10.99 5.80 -21.85
C GLU A 327 10.88 7.33 -21.89
N GLN A 328 10.88 8.01 -20.74
CA GLN A 328 10.90 9.48 -20.67
C GLN A 328 12.21 10.10 -21.20
N SER A 329 13.34 9.42 -21.02
CA SER A 329 14.65 9.89 -21.50
C SER A 329 14.89 9.60 -22.99
N SER A 330 14.11 8.68 -23.58
CA SER A 330 14.19 8.30 -25.00
C SER A 330 13.37 9.20 -25.94
N ALA A 331 12.63 10.18 -25.42
CA ALA A 331 12.05 11.27 -26.20
C ALA A 331 13.14 12.30 -26.54
N GLY A 332 14.08 11.90 -27.40
CA GLY A 332 15.07 12.79 -27.98
C GLY A 332 14.40 13.92 -28.79
N PRO A 333 15.05 15.09 -28.92
CA PRO A 333 14.53 16.23 -29.65
C PRO A 333 14.41 15.87 -31.12
N ALA A 334 13.18 15.76 -31.63
CA ALA A 334 12.95 15.72 -33.05
C ALA A 334 13.46 17.04 -33.65
N SER A 335 14.56 16.94 -34.41
CA SER A 335 15.07 17.98 -35.28
C SER A 335 14.06 18.25 -36.40
N SER A 336 13.14 19.17 -36.18
CA SER A 336 12.35 19.79 -37.25
C SER A 336 13.08 21.03 -37.76
N SER A 337 13.94 20.82 -38.74
CA SER A 337 14.46 21.87 -39.60
C SER A 337 13.32 22.41 -40.47
N SER A 338 12.73 23.53 -40.06
CA SER A 338 11.90 24.39 -40.91
C SER A 338 12.48 25.81 -40.93
N PRO A 339 12.48 26.48 -42.10
CA PRO A 339 13.19 27.75 -42.28
C PRO A 339 12.58 28.88 -41.46
N ILE A 340 13.47 29.65 -40.85
CA ILE A 340 13.24 30.87 -40.09
C ILE A 340 12.53 31.91 -40.97
N VAL A 341 11.32 32.28 -40.59
CA VAL A 341 10.66 33.52 -41.02
C VAL A 341 10.60 34.45 -39.81
N PRO A 342 11.22 35.65 -39.83
CA PRO A 342 11.21 36.56 -38.69
C PRO A 342 9.90 37.36 -38.68
N VAL A 343 9.12 37.22 -37.61
CA VAL A 343 7.91 38.03 -37.35
C VAL A 343 8.18 38.96 -36.15
N PRO A 344 7.67 40.22 -36.15
CA PRO A 344 8.15 41.28 -35.26
C PRO A 344 7.63 41.15 -33.83
N ARG A 345 8.48 41.53 -32.87
CA ARG A 345 8.15 41.64 -31.45
C ARG A 345 7.14 42.77 -31.22
N HIS A 346 5.93 42.42 -30.75
CA HIS A 346 5.03 43.38 -30.14
C HIS A 346 5.19 43.33 -28.61
N MET A 347 5.54 44.49 -28.06
CA MET A 347 5.77 44.77 -26.65
C MET A 347 4.41 44.96 -25.94
N GLY A 348 4.25 44.36 -24.76
CA GLY A 348 3.34 44.85 -23.71
C GLY A 348 1.96 44.17 -23.62
N GLN A 349 1.83 43.18 -22.74
CA GLN A 349 0.66 43.06 -21.86
C GLN A 349 0.96 42.14 -20.66
N GLU A 350 0.77 42.68 -19.47
CA GLU A 350 0.93 42.02 -18.18
C GLU A 350 -0.11 40.91 -18.02
N ALA A 351 0.37 39.69 -17.79
CA ALA A 351 -0.47 38.53 -17.51
C ALA A 351 -0.76 38.41 -16.00
N PRO A 352 -2.00 38.16 -15.57
CA PRO A 352 -2.31 37.87 -14.17
C PRO A 352 -1.74 36.50 -13.78
N ALA A 353 -1.20 36.43 -12.57
CA ALA A 353 -0.56 35.26 -11.98
C ALA A 353 -1.46 34.01 -12.02
N MET A 354 -1.20 33.09 -12.96
CA MET A 354 -1.83 31.78 -12.99
C MET A 354 -1.25 30.90 -11.88
N SER A 355 -2.15 30.50 -10.97
CA SER A 355 -1.91 29.57 -9.87
C SER A 355 -1.30 28.26 -10.37
N LYS A 356 -0.32 27.73 -9.63
CA LYS A 356 0.38 26.45 -9.86
C LYS A 356 -0.57 25.24 -9.68
N GLY A 357 -1.62 25.15 -10.50
CA GLY A 357 -2.44 23.96 -10.66
C GLY A 357 -1.68 22.97 -11.54
N GLY A 358 -1.11 21.94 -10.93
CA GLY A 358 -0.44 20.85 -11.64
C GLY A 358 -1.33 20.31 -12.75
N TRP A 359 -0.76 20.11 -13.94
CA TRP A 359 -1.48 19.50 -15.06
C TRP A 359 -1.88 18.09 -14.63
N ASN A 360 -3.19 17.89 -14.48
CA ASN A 360 -3.73 16.62 -14.02
C ASN A 360 -3.40 15.54 -15.07
N THR A 361 -2.85 14.40 -14.64
CA THR A 361 -2.67 13.18 -15.46
C THR A 361 -4.02 12.52 -15.83
N THR A 362 -5.08 13.30 -15.91
CA THR A 362 -6.47 12.93 -16.15
C THR A 362 -6.69 12.38 -17.55
N GLY A 363 -5.87 12.76 -18.54
CA GLY A 363 -6.04 12.34 -19.93
C GLY A 363 -6.15 10.82 -20.11
N ASN A 364 -5.37 10.03 -19.36
CA ASN A 364 -5.43 8.57 -19.45
C ASN A 364 -6.68 7.97 -18.80
N GLN A 365 -7.16 8.54 -17.69
CA GLN A 365 -8.36 8.05 -17.01
C GLN A 365 -9.63 8.42 -17.78
N SER A 366 -9.73 9.66 -18.27
CA SER A 366 -10.88 10.10 -19.07
C SER A 366 -11.00 9.32 -20.38
N ARG A 367 -9.87 8.99 -21.05
CA ARG A 367 -9.86 8.11 -22.23
C ARG A 367 -10.37 6.70 -21.94
N GLN A 368 -9.93 6.09 -20.83
CA GLN A 368 -10.41 4.76 -20.44
C GLN A 368 -11.91 4.79 -20.12
N ARG A 369 -12.37 5.84 -19.43
CA ARG A 369 -13.78 6.00 -19.07
C ARG A 369 -14.66 6.22 -20.30
N ALA A 370 -14.26 7.09 -21.23
CA ALA A 370 -14.96 7.32 -22.49
C ALA A 370 -15.14 6.01 -23.27
N ARG A 371 -14.07 5.22 -23.41
CA ARG A 371 -14.14 3.88 -24.05
C ARG A 371 -15.07 2.92 -23.33
N SER A 372 -15.08 2.93 -21.99
CA SER A 372 -15.99 2.07 -21.22
C SER A 372 -17.47 2.42 -21.38
N LEU A 373 -17.76 3.69 -21.72
CA LEU A 373 -19.10 4.18 -22.01
C LEU A 373 -19.46 4.06 -23.50
N GLY A 374 -18.56 3.54 -24.35
CA GLY A 374 -18.77 3.43 -25.79
C GLY A 374 -18.71 4.78 -26.53
N LEU A 375 -18.09 5.79 -25.93
CA LEU A 375 -17.95 7.12 -26.53
C LEU A 375 -16.66 7.21 -27.35
N GLU A 376 -16.80 7.54 -28.63
CA GLU A 376 -15.69 7.86 -29.52
C GLU A 376 -15.49 9.38 -29.54
N LEU A 377 -14.49 9.83 -28.79
CA LEU A 377 -14.16 11.24 -28.66
C LEU A 377 -12.92 11.62 -29.46
N ASP A 378 -12.93 12.82 -30.01
CA ASP A 378 -11.81 13.41 -30.73
C ASP A 378 -10.75 14.01 -29.77
N GLU A 379 -9.58 14.34 -30.33
CA GLU A 379 -8.46 14.83 -29.53
C GLU A 379 -8.75 16.21 -28.92
N THR A 380 -9.61 17.00 -29.57
CA THR A 380 -10.01 18.32 -29.04
C THR A 380 -10.89 18.17 -27.81
N SER A 381 -11.85 17.22 -27.81
CA SER A 381 -12.67 16.90 -26.64
C SER A 381 -11.82 16.36 -25.48
N TYR A 382 -10.84 15.50 -25.74
CA TYR A 382 -9.90 15.06 -24.70
C TYR A 382 -9.05 16.21 -24.13
N SER A 383 -8.63 17.14 -24.98
CA SER A 383 -7.89 18.34 -24.55
C SER A 383 -8.75 19.23 -23.65
N MET A 384 -10.05 19.33 -23.91
CA MET A 384 -11.00 20.05 -23.06
C MET A 384 -11.23 19.31 -21.73
N LEU A 385 -11.41 17.98 -21.76
CA LEU A 385 -11.55 17.16 -20.56
C LEU A 385 -10.32 17.19 -19.65
N ALA A 386 -9.12 17.39 -20.21
CA ALA A 386 -7.89 17.53 -19.43
C ALA A 386 -7.81 18.84 -18.64
N ARG A 387 -8.57 19.87 -19.05
CA ARG A 387 -8.59 21.20 -18.39
C ARG A 387 -9.59 21.30 -17.24
N VAL A 388 -10.58 20.40 -17.19
CA VAL A 388 -11.55 20.34 -16.10
C VAL A 388 -11.08 19.39 -14.99
N SER A 389 -11.69 19.47 -13.81
CA SER A 389 -11.39 18.55 -12.72
C SER A 389 -11.77 17.11 -13.10
N LEU A 390 -11.07 16.10 -12.59
CA LEU A 390 -11.36 14.69 -12.90
C LEU A 390 -12.82 14.31 -12.57
N LYS A 391 -13.38 14.90 -11.50
CA LYS A 391 -14.77 14.68 -11.09
C LYS A 391 -15.73 15.22 -12.14
N ASP A 392 -15.48 16.42 -12.65
CA ASP A 392 -16.31 17.06 -13.66
C ASP A 392 -16.15 16.38 -15.02
N ALA A 393 -14.93 15.96 -15.38
CA ALA A 393 -14.67 15.16 -16.58
C ALA A 393 -15.47 13.86 -16.59
N ASN A 394 -15.48 13.11 -15.47
CA ASN A 394 -16.26 11.87 -15.36
C ASN A 394 -17.77 12.14 -15.45
N TRP A 395 -18.24 13.22 -14.85
CA TRP A 395 -19.64 13.63 -14.95
C TRP A 395 -20.03 14.01 -16.39
N LEU A 396 -19.18 14.77 -17.10
CA LEU A 396 -19.40 15.13 -18.51
C LEU A 396 -19.47 13.90 -19.41
N LEU A 397 -18.59 12.92 -19.19
CA LEU A 397 -18.60 11.66 -19.94
C LEU A 397 -19.88 10.86 -19.71
N GLU A 398 -20.35 10.78 -18.46
CA GLU A 398 -21.62 10.10 -18.15
C GLU A 398 -22.80 10.83 -18.78
N SER A 399 -22.88 12.16 -18.64
CA SER A 399 -23.91 13.00 -19.27
C SER A 399 -23.91 12.88 -20.80
N ALA A 400 -22.73 12.88 -21.43
CA ALA A 400 -22.57 12.70 -22.88
C ALA A 400 -23.07 11.32 -23.34
N SER A 401 -22.89 10.25 -22.54
CA SER A 401 -23.40 8.92 -22.86
C SER A 401 -24.94 8.84 -22.89
N TYR A 402 -25.61 9.66 -22.09
CA TYR A 402 -27.07 9.80 -22.17
C TYR A 402 -27.49 10.70 -23.33
N ALA A 403 -26.74 11.78 -23.58
CA ALA A 403 -27.03 12.75 -24.64
C ALA A 403 -26.72 12.20 -26.06
N GLN A 404 -25.93 11.14 -26.19
CA GLN A 404 -25.57 10.51 -27.47
C GLN A 404 -26.78 10.10 -28.33
N GLN A 405 -27.96 9.95 -27.74
CA GLN A 405 -29.20 9.68 -28.48
C GLN A 405 -29.73 10.90 -29.26
N GLN A 406 -29.33 12.11 -28.88
CA GLN A 406 -29.87 13.38 -29.40
C GLN A 406 -28.81 14.28 -30.05
N GLU A 407 -27.56 14.23 -29.59
CA GLU A 407 -26.48 15.12 -30.02
C GLU A 407 -25.14 14.36 -30.12
N ASP A 408 -24.20 14.86 -30.92
CA ASP A 408 -22.83 14.31 -30.98
C ASP A 408 -22.14 14.48 -29.61
N PRO A 409 -21.63 13.40 -29.00
CA PRO A 409 -20.88 13.47 -27.75
C PRO A 409 -19.72 14.48 -27.73
N ASN A 410 -19.08 14.71 -28.88
CA ASN A 410 -17.96 15.64 -29.01
C ASN A 410 -18.43 17.09 -28.80
N ASP A 411 -19.48 17.49 -29.51
CA ASP A 411 -20.07 18.82 -29.43
C ASP A 411 -20.64 19.10 -28.02
N TYR A 412 -21.29 18.10 -27.43
CA TYR A 412 -21.82 18.18 -26.07
C TYR A 412 -20.72 18.44 -25.04
N ILE A 413 -19.64 17.65 -25.06
CA ILE A 413 -18.53 17.77 -24.12
C ILE A 413 -17.82 19.11 -24.30
N GLN A 414 -17.57 19.54 -25.54
CA GLN A 414 -16.90 20.82 -25.79
C GLN A 414 -17.72 22.01 -25.29
N THR A 415 -19.04 21.99 -25.50
CA THR A 415 -19.97 23.04 -25.08
C THR A 415 -20.05 23.13 -23.56
N GLU A 416 -20.31 22.01 -22.88
CA GLU A 416 -20.43 21.98 -21.43
C GLU A 416 -19.09 22.17 -20.71
N ALA A 417 -17.97 21.65 -21.22
CA ALA A 417 -16.66 21.94 -20.65
C ALA A 417 -16.30 23.42 -20.75
N ARG A 418 -16.62 24.09 -21.87
CA ARG A 418 -16.43 25.54 -22.04
C ARG A 418 -17.29 26.32 -21.05
N ARG A 419 -18.53 25.88 -20.83
CA ARG A 419 -19.46 26.47 -19.86
C ARG A 419 -18.96 26.35 -18.42
N MET A 420 -18.48 25.17 -18.03
CA MET A 420 -17.87 24.95 -16.69
C MET A 420 -16.62 25.80 -16.49
N MET A 421 -15.77 25.95 -17.52
CA MET A 421 -14.58 26.81 -17.44
C MET A 421 -14.93 28.30 -17.36
N ALA A 422 -16.07 28.72 -17.91
CA ALA A 422 -16.57 30.09 -17.79
C ALA A 422 -17.14 30.41 -16.39
N GLY A 423 -17.18 29.44 -15.48
CA GLY A 423 -17.75 29.61 -14.14
C GLY A 423 -19.27 29.69 -14.13
N GLU A 424 -19.93 29.42 -15.26
CA GLU A 424 -21.37 29.20 -15.25
C GLU A 424 -21.66 27.94 -14.44
N ALA A 425 -22.54 28.07 -13.44
CA ALA A 425 -22.96 26.93 -12.65
C ALA A 425 -23.48 25.85 -13.60
N GLY A 426 -22.74 24.74 -13.70
CA GLY A 426 -23.12 23.60 -14.52
C GLY A 426 -24.57 23.18 -14.21
N PRO A 427 -25.28 22.56 -15.17
CA PRO A 427 -26.72 22.31 -15.09
C PRO A 427 -27.03 21.66 -13.73
N SER A 428 -27.60 22.48 -12.85
CA SER A 428 -27.63 22.20 -11.42
C SER A 428 -28.58 21.06 -11.14
N LYS A 429 -28.09 19.81 -11.10
CA LYS A 429 -28.67 18.63 -10.42
C LYS A 429 -30.21 18.47 -10.46
N ARG A 430 -30.88 19.04 -11.46
CA ARG A 430 -32.34 19.11 -11.60
C ARG A 430 -32.80 18.36 -12.84
N MET A 431 -32.19 17.20 -13.10
CA MET A 431 -32.96 16.10 -13.65
C MET A 431 -33.39 15.23 -12.48
N ARG A 432 -34.48 15.66 -11.85
CA ARG A 432 -35.29 14.77 -11.01
C ARG A 432 -35.97 13.84 -12.02
N TRP A 433 -35.41 12.65 -12.19
CA TRP A 433 -35.95 11.61 -13.07
C TRP A 433 -37.42 11.39 -12.72
N VAL A 434 -38.29 11.54 -13.72
CA VAL A 434 -39.71 11.14 -13.68
C VAL A 434 -39.81 9.77 -14.30
#